data_AF-A0A1F4A0F9-F1
#
_entry.id   AF-A0A1F4A0F9-F1
#
_cell.length_a   1.000
_cell.length_b   1.000
_cell.length_c   1.000
_cell.angle_alpha   90.00
_cell.angle_beta   90.00
_cell.angle_gamma   90.00
#
_symmetry.space_group_name_H-M   'P 1'
#
loop_
_entity.id
_entity.type
_entity.pdbx_description
1 polymer ?
#
loop_
_entity_poly.entity_id
_entity_poly.type
_entity_poly.pdbx_seq_one_letter_code
_entity_poly.pdbx_strand_id
1 'polypeptide(L)'
;MSRWAGLLLVSLLLAIVLTAAFRFVQHTDHEYAFWVAIFGATATQLEARCAASKSPDVCARARERRSFADEFRIHRDAVMAWWWPALLAMTLAWLAVVLSAAAVAIDAWRRRRLLHDPSQGQPKG
;
A
#
# COMPACT_ATOMS: atom_id res chain seq x y z
N MET A 1 -20.63 13.05 -20.65
CA MET A 1 -20.36 13.05 -19.18
C MET A 1 -19.85 14.43 -18.77
N SER A 2 -20.18 14.93 -17.58
CA SER A 2 -19.56 16.17 -17.07
C SER A 2 -18.07 15.93 -16.80
N ARG A 3 -17.25 16.97 -16.95
CA ARG A 3 -15.80 16.90 -16.67
C ARG A 3 -15.51 16.35 -15.27
N TRP A 4 -16.34 16.73 -14.28
CA TRP A 4 -16.25 16.26 -12.91
C TRP A 4 -16.55 14.76 -12.75
N ALA A 5 -17.50 14.22 -13.51
CA ALA A 5 -17.80 12.78 -13.48
C ALA A 5 -16.66 11.94 -14.08
N GLY A 6 -15.97 12.46 -15.11
CA GLY A 6 -14.77 11.83 -15.66
C GLY A 6 -13.63 11.78 -14.65
N LEU A 7 -13.36 12.91 -13.96
CA LEU A 7 -12.34 12.97 -12.90
C LEU A 7 -12.65 12.04 -11.72
N LEU A 8 -13.92 11.94 -11.33
CA LEU A 8 -14.35 11.00 -10.28
C LEU A 8 -14.04 9.56 -10.68
N LEU A 9 -14.33 9.17 -11.92
CA LEU A 9 -14.10 7.80 -12.38
C LEU A 9 -12.62 7.46 -12.42
N VAL A 10 -11.77 8.36 -12.92
CA VAL A 10 -10.31 8.18 -12.95
C VAL A 10 -9.73 8.13 -11.53
N SER A 11 -10.12 9.05 -10.65
CA SER A 11 -9.63 9.06 -9.26
C SER A 11 -10.06 7.82 -8.49
N LEU A 12 -11.28 7.30 -8.74
CA LEU A 12 -11.78 6.08 -8.10
C LEU A 12 -10.97 4.86 -8.54
N LEU A 13 -10.73 4.69 -9.85
CA LEU A 13 -9.88 3.61 -10.36
C LEU A 13 -8.47 3.68 -9.78
N LEU A 14 -7.88 4.87 -9.74
CA LEU A 14 -6.56 5.08 -9.17
C LEU A 14 -6.52 4.74 -7.67
N ALA A 15 -7.54 5.15 -6.90
CA ALA A 15 -7.64 4.85 -5.48
C ALA A 15 -7.74 3.34 -5.22
N ILE A 16 -8.50 2.60 -6.03
CA ILE A 16 -8.62 1.14 -5.92
C ILE A 16 -7.26 0.47 -6.19
N VAL A 17 -6.58 0.84 -7.28
CA VAL A 17 -5.27 0.28 -7.64
C VAL A 17 -4.23 0.55 -6.55
N LEU A 18 -4.16 1.78 -6.04
CA LEU A 18 -3.19 2.13 -5.01
C LEU A 18 -3.52 1.49 -3.65
N THR A 19 -4.80 1.27 -3.35
CA THR A 19 -5.22 0.48 -2.18
C THR A 19 -4.77 -0.97 -2.31
N ALA A 20 -4.91 -1.57 -3.49
CA ALA A 20 -4.43 -2.93 -3.76
C ALA A 20 -2.90 -3.03 -3.65
N ALA A 21 -2.17 -2.05 -4.19
CA ALA A 21 -0.72 -1.99 -4.06
C ALA A 21 -0.27 -1.87 -2.60
N PHE A 22 -0.93 -1.03 -1.80
CA PHE A 22 -0.62 -0.92 -0.37
C PHE A 22 -0.93 -2.22 0.39
N ARG A 23 -2.07 -2.85 0.12
CA ARG A 23 -2.43 -4.17 0.68
C ARG A 23 -1.40 -5.24 0.32
N PHE A 24 -0.88 -5.22 -0.91
CA PHE A 24 0.17 -6.14 -1.34
C PHE A 24 1.46 -5.95 -0.52
N VAL A 25 1.90 -4.70 -0.29
CA VAL A 25 3.06 -4.42 0.56
C VAL A 25 2.85 -4.93 1.99
N GLN A 26 1.67 -4.72 2.57
CA GLN A 26 1.33 -5.22 3.91
C GLN A 26 1.33 -6.74 4.00
N HIS A 27 0.72 -7.41 3.02
CA HIS A 27 0.70 -8.87 2.96
C HIS A 27 2.11 -9.44 2.82
N THR A 28 2.92 -8.82 1.96
CA THR A 28 4.31 -9.19 1.74
C THR A 28 5.14 -9.00 3.01
N ASP A 29 4.96 -7.90 3.76
CA ASP A 29 5.61 -7.73 5.08
C ASP A 29 5.31 -8.89 6.02
N HIS A 30 4.04 -9.29 6.09
CA HIS A 30 3.61 -10.33 7.02
C HIS A 30 4.24 -11.68 6.70
N GLU A 31 4.27 -12.06 5.41
CA GLU A 31 4.94 -13.27 4.93
C GLU A 31 6.44 -13.22 5.22
N TYR A 32 7.12 -12.11 4.90
CA TYR A 32 8.56 -11.99 5.20
C TYR A 32 8.85 -12.02 6.70
N ALA A 33 8.04 -11.36 7.52
CA ALA A 33 8.20 -11.38 8.98
C ALA A 33 8.08 -12.81 9.54
N PHE A 34 7.13 -13.59 9.04
CA PHE A 34 6.96 -15.00 9.39
C PHE A 34 8.21 -15.82 9.03
N TRP A 35 8.71 -15.70 7.79
CA TRP A 35 9.89 -16.44 7.34
C TRP A 35 11.16 -16.04 8.09
N VAL A 36 11.39 -14.73 8.30
CA VAL A 36 12.52 -14.24 9.09
C VAL A 36 12.50 -14.81 10.52
N ALA A 37 11.33 -14.89 11.14
CA ALA A 37 11.20 -15.47 12.47
C ALA A 37 11.55 -16.97 12.49
N ILE A 38 11.05 -17.75 11.53
CA ILE A 38 11.33 -19.19 11.41
C ILE A 38 12.82 -19.44 11.16
N PHE A 39 13.41 -18.79 10.16
CA PHE A 39 14.82 -19.00 9.84
C PHE A 39 15.73 -18.48 10.95
N GLY A 40 15.35 -17.37 11.60
CA GLY A 40 16.03 -16.87 12.79
C GLY A 40 16.03 -17.89 13.93
N ALA A 41 14.88 -18.46 14.27
CA ALA A 41 14.75 -19.44 15.36
C ALA A 41 15.51 -20.75 15.08
N THR A 42 15.49 -21.23 13.84
CA THR A 42 16.26 -22.42 13.46
C THR A 42 17.77 -22.16 13.47
N ALA A 43 18.21 -20.97 13.04
CA ALA A 43 19.60 -20.57 13.11
C ALA A 43 20.09 -20.50 14.57
N THR A 44 19.35 -19.85 15.47
CA THR A 44 19.75 -19.76 16.90
C THR A 44 19.82 -21.13 17.57
N GLN A 45 18.91 -22.05 17.23
CA GLN A 45 18.97 -23.42 17.73
C GLN A 45 20.24 -24.15 17.23
N LEU A 46 20.60 -23.98 15.96
CA LEU A 46 21.81 -24.57 15.39
C LEU A 46 23.08 -23.94 15.96
N GLU A 47 23.09 -22.64 16.21
CA GLU A 47 24.19 -21.92 16.86
C GLU A 47 24.41 -22.44 18.29
N ALA A 48 23.35 -22.63 19.07
CA ALA A 48 23.44 -23.22 20.40
C ALA A 48 23.99 -24.66 20.34
N ARG A 49 23.54 -25.47 19.38
CA ARG A 49 24.06 -26.84 19.18
C ARG A 49 25.51 -26.83 18.70
N CYS A 50 25.90 -25.89 17.85
CA CYS A 50 27.29 -25.69 17.42
C CYS A 50 28.17 -25.33 18.62
N ALA A 51 27.73 -24.41 19.48
CA ALA A 51 28.48 -24.02 20.69
C ALA A 51 28.65 -25.18 21.67
N ALA A 52 27.62 -26.02 21.83
CA ALA A 52 27.65 -27.18 22.72
C ALA A 52 28.48 -28.35 22.17
N SER A 53 28.27 -28.73 20.90
CA SER A 53 28.90 -29.90 20.29
C SER A 53 30.24 -29.62 19.62
N LYS A 54 30.51 -28.36 19.27
CA LYS A 54 31.66 -27.90 18.45
C LYS A 54 31.85 -28.70 17.16
N SER A 55 30.79 -29.33 16.67
CA SER A 55 30.81 -30.09 15.42
C SER A 55 30.90 -29.14 14.22
N PRO A 56 31.90 -29.30 13.33
CA PRO A 56 32.05 -28.47 12.14
C PRO A 56 30.79 -28.45 11.27
N ASP A 57 30.12 -29.59 11.09
CA ASP A 57 28.91 -29.72 10.26
C ASP A 57 27.71 -28.98 10.84
N VAL A 58 27.59 -28.95 12.17
CA VAL A 58 26.51 -28.23 12.85
C VAL A 58 26.77 -26.72 12.76
N CYS A 59 28.01 -26.30 12.94
CA CYS A 59 28.42 -24.91 12.81
C CYS A 59 28.29 -24.37 11.38
N ALA A 60 28.61 -25.18 10.36
CA ALA A 60 28.42 -24.83 8.96
C ALA A 60 26.92 -24.61 8.63
N ARG A 61 26.07 -25.55 9.06
CA ARG A 61 24.60 -25.42 8.89
C ARG A 61 24.02 -24.22 9.65
N ALA A 62 24.52 -23.93 10.85
CA ALA A 62 24.12 -22.74 11.60
C ALA A 62 24.41 -21.46 10.80
N ARG A 63 25.64 -21.34 10.27
CA ARG A 63 26.07 -20.19 9.46
C ARG A 63 25.24 -20.04 8.18
N GLU A 64 24.98 -21.13 7.48
CA GLU A 64 24.15 -21.14 6.26
C GLU A 64 22.71 -20.68 6.55
N ARG A 65 22.11 -21.17 7.64
CA ARG A 65 20.76 -20.75 8.05
C ARG A 65 20.73 -19.29 8.48
N ARG A 66 21.79 -18.81 9.15
CA ARG A 66 21.92 -17.41 9.53
C ARG A 66 22.05 -16.50 8.32
N SER A 67 22.88 -16.84 7.34
CA SER A 67 23.01 -16.06 6.11
C SER A 67 21.70 -15.99 5.33
N PHE A 68 20.95 -17.10 5.28
CA PHE A 68 19.63 -17.14 4.63
C PHE A 68 18.61 -16.24 5.35
N ALA A 69 18.59 -16.25 6.69
CA ALA A 69 17.74 -15.37 7.47
C ALA A 69 18.08 -13.88 7.27
N ASP A 70 19.38 -13.55 7.18
CA ASP A 70 19.85 -12.19 6.92
C ASP A 70 19.48 -11.72 5.51
N GLU A 71 19.58 -12.58 4.50
CA GLU A 71 19.16 -12.27 3.13
C GLU A 71 17.65 -11.98 3.04
N PHE A 72 16.82 -12.79 3.72
CA PHE A 72 15.38 -12.52 3.85
C PHE A 72 15.08 -11.19 4.54
N ARG A 73 15.86 -10.83 5.57
CA ARG A 73 15.71 -9.55 6.26
C ARG A 73 16.02 -8.37 5.33
N ILE A 74 17.09 -8.46 4.55
CA ILE A 74 17.46 -7.42 3.57
C ILE A 74 16.36 -7.25 2.51
N HIS A 75 15.82 -8.36 2.00
CA HIS A 75 14.70 -8.31 1.05
C HIS A 75 13.43 -7.71 1.66
N ARG A 76 13.10 -8.05 2.92
CA ARG A 76 12.00 -7.43 3.65
C ARG A 76 12.18 -5.92 3.76
N ASP A 77 13.36 -5.46 4.15
CA ASP A 77 13.65 -4.03 4.31
C ASP A 77 13.49 -3.28 2.97
N ALA A 78 13.90 -3.90 1.86
CA ALA A 78 13.70 -3.35 0.51
C ALA A 78 12.21 -3.25 0.12
N VAL A 79 11.39 -4.23 0.47
CA VAL A 79 9.93 -4.15 0.26
C VAL A 79 9.32 -3.07 1.17
N MET A 80 9.78 -2.97 2.42
CA MET A 80 9.26 -1.99 3.39
C MET A 80 9.66 -0.55 3.05
N ALA A 81 10.71 -0.35 2.26
CA ALA A 81 11.02 0.96 1.70
C ALA A 81 9.82 1.54 0.89
N TRP A 82 8.94 0.70 0.35
CA TRP A 82 7.76 1.11 -0.39
C TRP A 82 6.51 1.37 0.47
N TRP A 83 6.52 1.04 1.77
CA TRP A 83 5.34 1.21 2.63
C TRP A 83 4.87 2.68 2.67
N TRP A 84 5.80 3.61 2.88
CA TRP A 84 5.50 5.03 3.02
C TRP A 84 5.02 5.66 1.71
N PRO A 85 5.75 5.47 0.59
CA PRO A 85 5.28 5.91 -0.72
C PRO A 85 3.90 5.36 -1.09
N ALA A 86 3.64 4.06 -0.85
CA ALA A 86 2.37 3.43 -1.17
C ALA A 86 1.21 3.97 -0.31
N LEU A 87 1.45 4.16 0.99
CA LEU A 87 0.47 4.75 1.91
C LEU A 87 0.11 6.18 1.51
N LEU A 88 1.12 7.00 1.21
CA LEU A 88 0.93 8.37 0.78
C LEU A 88 0.14 8.45 -0.53
N ALA A 89 0.52 7.64 -1.52
CA ALA A 89 -0.16 7.58 -2.81
C ALA A 89 -1.63 7.17 -2.66
N MET A 90 -1.90 6.11 -1.89
CA MET A 90 -3.26 5.65 -1.59
C MET A 90 -4.09 6.78 -0.93
N THR A 91 -3.52 7.47 0.05
CA THR A 91 -4.19 8.56 0.77
C THR A 91 -4.54 9.71 -0.17
N LEU A 92 -3.60 10.14 -1.02
CA LEU A 92 -3.82 11.20 -2.00
C LEU A 92 -4.89 10.81 -3.03
N ALA A 93 -4.93 9.56 -3.46
CA ALA A 93 -5.95 9.10 -4.40
C ALA A 93 -7.36 9.11 -3.79
N TRP A 94 -7.51 8.69 -2.53
CA TRP A 94 -8.79 8.80 -1.83
C TRP A 94 -9.22 10.26 -1.62
N LEU A 95 -8.28 11.16 -1.31
CA LEU A 95 -8.58 12.60 -1.27
C LEU A 95 -9.09 13.12 -2.62
N ALA A 96 -8.46 12.71 -3.73
CA ALA A 96 -8.91 13.07 -5.07
C ALA A 96 -10.32 12.55 -5.38
N VAL A 97 -10.68 11.34 -4.92
CA VAL A 97 -12.05 10.79 -5.02
C VAL A 97 -13.05 11.68 -4.30
N VAL A 98 -12.77 12.04 -3.04
CA VAL A 98 -13.66 12.88 -2.22
C VAL A 98 -13.87 14.25 -2.87
N LEU A 99 -12.80 14.89 -3.32
CA LEU A 99 -12.87 16.19 -4.00
C LEU A 99 -13.65 16.12 -5.31
N SER A 100 -13.42 15.07 -6.11
CA SER A 100 -14.14 14.87 -7.37
C SER A 100 -15.62 14.61 -7.15
N ALA A 101 -15.97 13.80 -6.13
CA ALA A 101 -17.36 13.52 -5.76
C ALA A 101 -18.08 14.79 -5.29
N ALA A 102 -17.43 15.61 -4.46
CA ALA A 102 -17.97 16.90 -4.03
C ALA A 102 -18.23 17.82 -5.22
N ALA A 103 -17.29 17.91 -6.17
CA ALA A 103 -17.46 18.71 -7.38
C ALA A 103 -18.65 18.24 -8.25
N VAL A 104 -18.82 16.92 -8.41
CA VAL A 104 -19.99 16.33 -9.09
C VAL A 104 -21.29 16.71 -8.39
N ALA A 105 -21.34 16.63 -7.05
CA ALA A 105 -22.52 16.98 -6.27
C ALA A 105 -22.89 18.47 -6.40
N ILE A 106 -21.90 19.36 -6.31
CA ILE A 106 -22.07 20.80 -6.48
C ILE A 106 -22.58 21.13 -7.88
N ASP A 107 -22.00 20.53 -8.92
CA ASP A 107 -22.39 20.74 -10.31
C ASP A 107 -23.82 20.23 -10.59
N ALA A 108 -24.18 19.07 -10.02
CA ALA A 108 -25.53 18.53 -10.12
C ALA A 108 -26.57 19.40 -9.38
N TRP A 109 -26.20 19.95 -8.23
CA TRP A 109 -27.06 20.86 -7.48
C TRP A 109 -27.25 22.21 -8.19
N ARG A 110 -26.16 22.79 -8.74
CA ARG A 110 -26.23 24.04 -9.51
C ARG A 110 -27.15 23.89 -10.72
N ARG A 111 -27.03 22.78 -11.46
CA ARG A 111 -27.92 22.48 -12.59
C ARG A 111 -29.38 22.35 -12.19
N ARG A 112 -29.67 21.70 -11.05
CA ARG A 112 -31.05 21.59 -10.53
C ARG A 112 -31.65 22.94 -10.15
N ARG A 113 -30.90 23.85 -9.52
CA ARG A 113 -31.39 25.20 -9.21
C ARG A 113 -31.76 25.98 -10.48
N LEU A 114 -30.89 25.98 -11.49
CA LEU A 114 -31.12 26.71 -12.73
C LEU A 114 -32.37 26.23 -13.50
N LEU A 115 -32.72 24.95 -13.34
CA LEU A 115 -33.95 24.39 -13.93
C LEU A 115 -35.22 24.76 -13.16
N HIS A 116 -35.13 25.13 -11.89
CA HIS A 116 -36.30 25.51 -11.06
C HIS A 116 -36.52 27.03 -10.96
N ASP A 117 -35.52 27.84 -11.30
CA ASP A 117 -35.66 29.30 -11.37
C ASP A 117 -35.12 29.85 -12.70
N PRO A 118 -35.95 29.85 -13.78
CA PRO A 118 -35.53 30.32 -15.10
C PRO A 118 -35.30 31.84 -15.16
N SER A 119 -35.68 32.60 -14.12
CA SER A 119 -35.61 34.06 -14.11
C SER A 119 -34.18 34.63 -13.99
N GLN A 120 -33.21 33.83 -13.55
CA GLN A 120 -31.81 34.26 -13.42
C GLN A 120 -30.95 34.05 -14.68
N GLY A 121 -31.54 33.53 -15.77
CA GLY A 121 -30.81 33.19 -17.00
C GLY A 121 -30.76 34.26 -18.09
N GLN A 122 -31.51 35.37 -17.97
CA GLN A 122 -31.45 36.41 -19.00
C GLN A 122 -30.30 37.39 -18.74
N PRO A 123 -29.33 37.51 -19.66
CA PRO A 123 -28.42 38.65 -19.63
C PRO A 123 -29.26 39.91 -19.80
N LYS A 124 -29.15 40.84 -18.84
CA LYS A 124 -29.71 42.18 -18.99
C LYS A 124 -29.01 42.81 -20.20
N GLY A 125 -29.80 43.10 -21.23
CA GLY A 125 -29.36 43.83 -22.42
C GLY A 125 -28.90 45.24 -22.10
#